data_AF-A0A3C0GLH0-F1
#
_entry.id   AF-A0A3C0GLH0-F1
#
_cell.length_a   1.000
_cell.length_b   1.000
_cell.length_c   1.000
_cell.angle_alpha   90.00
_cell.angle_beta   90.00
_cell.angle_gamma   90.00
#
_symmetry.space_group_name_H-M   'P 1'
#
loop_
_entity.id
_entity.type
_entity.pdbx_description
1 polymer ?
#
loop_
_entity_poly.entity_id
_entity_poly.type
_entity_poly.pdbx_seq_one_letter_code
_entity_poly.pdbx_strand_id
1 'polypeptide(L)'
;LKMRQKLGLFANVRPTFTFPSLIDKSPLKRDRIEGTDLIILRELTGGVYFGERGRKDDGNTAFDTMTYQRFEIERLAKKGFEFAMKRS
;
A
#
# COMPACT_ATOMS: atom_id res chain seq x y z
N LEU A 1 9.68 -8.92 -5.96
CA LEU A 1 8.44 -9.36 -5.29
C LEU A 1 8.64 -10.63 -4.46
N LYS A 2 9.16 -11.73 -5.03
CA LYS A 2 9.42 -13.00 -4.31
C LYS A 2 10.26 -12.87 -3.02
N MET A 3 11.27 -12.00 -3.00
CA MET A 3 12.11 -11.77 -1.82
C MET A 3 11.33 -11.21 -0.62
N ARG A 4 10.36 -10.30 -0.84
CA ARG A 4 9.56 -9.71 0.25
C ARG A 4 8.60 -10.73 0.87
N GLN A 5 8.03 -11.60 0.03
CA GLN A 5 7.20 -12.71 0.49
C GLN A 5 8.02 -13.72 1.30
N LYS A 6 9.23 -14.07 0.84
CA LYS A 6 10.16 -14.95 1.57
C LYS A 6 10.60 -14.39 2.92
N LEU A 7 10.81 -13.07 3.01
CA LEU A 7 11.21 -12.39 4.25
C LEU A 7 10.02 -12.01 5.14
N GLY A 8 8.78 -12.35 4.77
CA GLY A 8 7.59 -12.01 5.54
C GLY A 8 7.31 -10.50 5.63
N LEU A 9 7.87 -9.69 4.72
CA LEU A 9 7.72 -8.23 4.71
C LEU A 9 6.38 -7.83 4.08
N PHE A 10 5.30 -7.93 4.87
CA PHE A 10 3.92 -7.73 4.41
C PHE A 10 3.46 -6.27 4.36
N ALA A 11 4.02 -5.39 5.17
CA ALA A 11 3.62 -3.98 5.25
C ALA A 11 4.67 -3.07 4.62
N ASN A 12 4.29 -2.31 3.58
CA ASN A 12 5.09 -1.18 3.10
C ASN A 12 4.65 0.09 3.82
N VAL A 13 5.59 0.76 4.47
CA VAL A 13 5.37 2.06 5.12
C VAL A 13 5.87 3.16 4.20
N ARG A 14 5.02 4.14 3.89
CA ARG A 14 5.35 5.31 3.07
C ARG A 14 4.94 6.60 3.77
N PRO A 15 5.81 7.16 4.62
CA PRO A 15 5.61 8.50 5.17
C PRO A 15 5.60 9.53 4.03
N THR A 16 4.62 10.41 4.05
CA THR A 16 4.42 11.49 3.08
C THR A 16 4.16 12.76 3.85
N PHE A 17 5.14 13.65 3.85
CA PHE A 17 5.07 14.91 4.57
C PHE A 17 5.73 16.02 3.76
N THR A 18 5.33 17.26 4.02
CA THR A 18 5.87 18.42 3.30
C THR A 18 7.08 19.02 3.99
N PHE A 19 8.05 19.45 3.20
CA PHE A 19 9.14 20.32 3.65
C PHE A 19 8.83 21.76 3.21
N PRO A 20 8.91 22.76 4.11
CA PRO A 20 8.64 24.15 3.76
C PRO A 20 9.47 24.64 2.56
N SER A 21 10.72 24.20 2.45
CA SER A 21 11.63 24.54 1.34
C SER A 21 11.26 23.91 -0.01
N LEU A 22 10.41 22.88 -0.02
CA LEU A 22 10.02 22.14 -1.23
C LEU A 22 8.54 22.32 -1.59
N ILE A 23 7.81 23.14 -0.83
CA ILE A 23 6.36 23.24 -0.96
C ILE A 23 5.91 23.71 -2.35
N ASP A 24 6.70 24.59 -2.98
CA ASP A 24 6.45 25.14 -4.33
C ASP A 24 6.82 24.18 -5.47
N LYS A 25 7.44 23.04 -5.15
CA LYS A 25 7.70 21.96 -6.11
C LYS A 25 6.53 20.98 -6.19
N SER A 26 5.56 21.08 -5.30
CA SER A 26 4.34 20.29 -5.37
C SER A 26 3.46 20.74 -6.54
N PRO A 27 2.79 19.81 -7.25
CA PRO A 27 1.79 20.17 -8.26
C PRO A 27 0.48 20.70 -7.64
N LEU A 28 0.34 20.65 -6.31
CA LEU A 28 -0.86 21.08 -5.59
C LEU A 28 -0.68 22.48 -5.00
N LYS A 29 -1.78 23.21 -4.84
CA LYS A 29 -1.77 24.54 -4.23
C LYS A 29 -1.26 24.47 -2.78
N ARG A 30 -0.45 25.46 -2.38
CA ARG A 30 0.21 25.54 -1.06
C ARG A 30 -0.79 25.41 0.09
N ASP A 31 -1.90 26.14 0.04
CA ASP A 31 -2.98 26.14 1.05
C ASP A 31 -3.62 24.75 1.27
N ARG A 32 -3.45 23.82 0.33
CA ARG A 32 -3.97 22.45 0.44
C ARG A 32 -2.96 21.45 0.98
N ILE A 33 -1.67 21.72 0.86
CA ILE A 33 -0.63 20.74 1.18
C ILE A 33 0.22 21.13 2.38
N GLU A 34 0.26 22.42 2.74
CA GLU A 34 1.02 22.88 3.89
C GLU A 34 0.59 22.15 5.16
N GLY A 35 1.57 21.64 5.91
CA GLY A 35 1.31 20.85 7.12
C GLY A 35 0.86 19.41 6.88
N THR A 36 0.86 18.91 5.63
CA THR A 36 0.56 17.50 5.38
C THR A 36 1.59 16.62 6.07
N ASP A 37 1.13 15.72 6.93
CA ASP A 37 1.91 14.61 7.49
C ASP A 37 1.01 13.37 7.58
N LEU A 38 1.18 12.46 6.63
CA LEU A 38 0.43 11.22 6.55
C LEU A 38 1.35 10.02 6.31
N ILE A 39 0.91 8.85 6.74
CA ILE A 39 1.60 7.58 6.45
C ILE A 39 0.66 6.70 5.65
N ILE A 40 1.12 6.26 4.48
CA ILE A 40 0.42 5.25 3.69
C ILE A 40 1.00 3.89 4.06
N LEU A 41 0.14 2.99 4.53
CA LEU A 41 0.47 1.58 4.72
C LEU A 41 -0.13 0.76 3.58
N ARG A 42 0.70 -0.06 2.94
CA ARG A 42 0.28 -0.91 1.81
C ARG A 42 0.62 -2.36 2.07
N GLU A 43 -0.35 -3.24 1.82
CA GLU A 43 -0.16 -4.69 1.79
C GLU A 43 0.72 -5.09 0.57
N LEU A 44 1.72 -5.95 0.81
CA LEU A 44 2.75 -6.31 -0.16
C LEU A 44 2.79 -7.79 -0.56
N THR A 45 1.97 -8.64 0.04
CA THR A 45 2.11 -10.11 -0.09
C THR A 45 0.88 -10.82 -0.66
N GLY A 46 -0.25 -10.14 -0.78
CA GLY A 46 -1.50 -10.65 -1.32
C GLY A 46 -2.12 -9.75 -2.39
N GLY A 47 -3.42 -9.94 -2.64
CA GLY A 47 -4.18 -9.20 -3.64
C GLY A 47 -3.87 -9.61 -5.07
N VAL A 48 -4.30 -8.78 -6.02
CA VAL A 48 -4.27 -9.09 -7.46
C VAL A 48 -2.87 -9.40 -8.01
N TYR A 49 -1.82 -8.87 -7.36
CA TYR A 49 -0.45 -9.12 -7.79
C TYR A 49 0.04 -10.56 -7.53
N PHE A 50 -0.57 -11.27 -6.58
CA PHE A 50 -0.19 -12.63 -6.21
C PHE A 50 -1.32 -13.66 -6.38
N GLY A 51 -2.54 -13.20 -6.64
CA GLY A 51 -3.66 -14.09 -6.95
C GLY A 51 -3.50 -14.79 -8.30
N GLU A 52 -4.28 -15.85 -8.46
CA GLU A 52 -4.31 -16.65 -9.68
C GLU A 52 -4.67 -15.77 -10.89
N ARG A 53 -3.90 -15.92 -11.96
CA ARG A 53 -4.12 -15.23 -13.23
C ARG A 53 -3.93 -16.19 -14.38
N GLY A 54 -4.62 -15.92 -15.48
CA GLY A 54 -4.51 -16.75 -16.67
C GLY A 54 -5.42 -16.31 -17.79
N ARG A 55 -5.50 -17.16 -18.81
CA ARG A 55 -6.44 -17.01 -19.92
C ARG A 55 -7.27 -18.28 -20.07
N LYS A 56 -8.50 -18.14 -20.54
CA LYS A 56 -9.47 -19.21 -20.80
C LYS A 56 -10.07 -19.00 -22.21
N ASP A 57 -10.92 -19.92 -22.64
CA ASP A 57 -11.68 -19.83 -23.91
C ASP A 57 -10.77 -19.64 -25.13
N ASP A 58 -9.72 -20.48 -25.22
CA ASP A 58 -8.70 -20.40 -26.28
C ASP A 58 -8.00 -19.03 -26.37
N GLY A 59 -7.89 -18.33 -25.24
CA GLY A 59 -7.26 -17.02 -25.15
C GLY A 59 -8.21 -15.83 -25.32
N ASN A 60 -9.50 -16.07 -25.57
CA ASN A 60 -10.50 -15.00 -25.70
C ASN A 60 -10.91 -14.38 -24.36
N THR A 61 -10.61 -15.03 -23.24
CA THR A 61 -10.89 -14.52 -21.90
C THR A 61 -9.60 -14.44 -21.09
N ALA A 62 -9.35 -13.30 -20.43
CA ALA A 62 -8.27 -13.13 -19.48
C ALA A 62 -8.82 -12.79 -18.09
N PHE A 63 -8.16 -13.28 -17.03
CA PHE A 63 -8.58 -12.99 -15.66
C PHE A 63 -7.37 -12.79 -14.73
N ASP A 64 -7.61 -11.95 -13.72
CA ASP A 64 -6.75 -11.78 -12.56
C ASP A 64 -7.63 -11.87 -11.29
N THR A 65 -7.18 -12.63 -10.30
CA THR A 65 -7.94 -12.83 -9.07
C THR A 65 -7.38 -11.95 -7.95
N MET A 66 -8.23 -11.18 -7.28
CA MET A 66 -7.88 -10.49 -6.04
C MET A 66 -8.30 -11.32 -4.85
N THR A 67 -7.34 -12.03 -4.24
CA THR A 67 -7.59 -12.85 -3.05
C THR A 67 -6.79 -12.33 -1.86
N TYR A 68 -7.43 -12.35 -0.69
CA TYR A 68 -6.79 -12.15 0.59
C TYR A 68 -7.31 -13.17 1.59
N GLN A 69 -6.42 -13.67 2.45
CA GLN A 69 -6.82 -14.39 3.64
C GLN A 69 -7.05 -13.42 4.80
N ARG A 70 -7.97 -13.78 5.70
CA ARG A 70 -8.33 -12.96 6.88
C ARG A 70 -7.11 -12.45 7.64
N PHE A 71 -6.14 -13.34 7.91
CA PHE A 71 -4.95 -13.00 8.69
C PHE A 71 -4.08 -11.92 8.01
N GLU A 72 -4.10 -11.85 6.68
CA GLU A 72 -3.30 -10.88 5.90
C GLU A 72 -3.84 -9.46 6.09
N ILE A 73 -5.16 -9.32 6.16
CA ILE A 73 -5.84 -8.06 6.42
C ILE A 73 -5.67 -7.66 7.89
N GLU A 74 -5.89 -8.59 8.81
CA GLU A 74 -5.83 -8.32 10.26
C GLU A 74 -4.45 -7.83 10.69
N ARG A 75 -3.36 -8.46 10.23
CA ARG A 75 -1.99 -8.05 10.61
C ARG A 75 -1.65 -6.65 10.08
N LEU A 76 -2.13 -6.29 8.89
CA LEU A 76 -1.90 -4.98 8.31
C LEU A 76 -2.70 -3.91 9.06
N ALA A 77 -3.97 -4.17 9.33
CA ALA A 77 -4.83 -3.27 10.09
C ALA A 77 -4.27 -3.02 11.50
N LYS A 78 -3.86 -4.07 12.21
CA LYS A 78 -3.19 -3.94 13.52
C LYS A 78 -1.96 -3.04 13.46
N LYS A 79 -1.09 -3.23 12.45
CA LYS A 79 0.04 -2.30 12.24
C LYS A 79 -0.42 -0.88 11.96
N GLY A 80 -1.48 -0.67 11.18
CA GLY A 80 -2.09 0.65 11.00
C GLY A 80 -2.47 1.33 12.31
N PHE A 81 -3.21 0.63 13.17
CA PHE A 81 -3.59 1.15 14.48
C PHE A 81 -2.38 1.43 15.38
N GLU A 82 -1.39 0.52 15.42
CA GLU A 82 -0.16 0.74 16.19
C GLU A 82 0.61 1.99 15.74
N PHE A 83 0.69 2.25 14.43
CA PHE A 83 1.33 3.46 13.89
C PHE A 83 0.52 4.71 14.21
N ALA A 84 -0.80 4.65 14.09
CA ALA A 84 -1.68 5.78 14.39
C ALA A 84 -1.57 6.21 15.86
N MET A 85 -1.51 5.25 16.81
CA MET A 85 -1.36 5.56 18.24
C MET A 85 -0.02 6.23 18.61
N LYS A 86 1.00 6.11 17.76
CA LYS A 86 2.32 6.72 17.98
C LYS A 86 2.45 8.12 17.38
N ARG A 87 1.39 8.63 16.75
CA ARG A 87 1.36 9.93 16.09
C ARG A 87 0.48 10.88 16.89
N SER A 88 0.89 12.14 16.96
CA SER A 88 0.25 13.24 17.69
C SER A 88 -0.17 14.34 16.74
#